data_AF-A0AAJ1H996-F1
#
_entry.id   AF-A0AAJ1H996-F1
#
_cell.length_a   1.000
_cell.length_b   1.000
_cell.length_c   1.000
_cell.angle_alpha   90.00
_cell.angle_beta   90.00
_cell.angle_gamma   90.00
#
_symmetry.space_group_name_H-M   'P 1'
#
loop_
_entity.id
_entity.type
_entity.pdbx_description
1 polymer ?
#
loop_
_entity_poly.entity_id
_entity_poly.type
_entity_poly.pdbx_seq_one_letter_code
_entity_poly.pdbx_strand_id
1 'polypeptide(L)'
;MSIGEVFTIPVDDQRRSAGQVVSEYMSALYVIILDRIFGADEDPSLRLDDLTGSEPLFSRLIFDSRFRPGMWEMIGHAAADSERYLPAFTYGAAELDGVKITNSAAPRFGMRQNPSRRRFPVARSTRR
;
A
#
# COMPACT_ATOMS: atom_id res chain seq x y z
N MET A 1 1.57 16.70 1.35
CA MET A 1 0.48 15.75 1.06
C MET A 1 -0.23 15.42 2.36
N SER A 2 -1.51 15.07 2.29
CA SER A 2 -2.36 14.76 3.44
C SER A 2 -3.28 13.58 3.15
N ILE A 3 -3.68 12.86 4.20
CA ILE A 3 -4.68 11.79 4.11
C ILE A 3 -5.96 12.33 3.47
N GLY A 4 -6.57 11.55 2.57
CA GLY A 4 -7.77 11.91 1.81
C GLY A 4 -7.50 12.56 0.46
N GLU A 5 -6.27 13.00 0.20
CA GLU A 5 -5.86 13.50 -1.11
C GLU A 5 -6.03 12.44 -2.21
N VAL A 6 -6.66 12.83 -3.31
CA VAL A 6 -6.96 11.98 -4.46
C VAL A 6 -6.11 12.42 -5.64
N PHE A 7 -5.54 11.43 -6.32
CA PHE A 7 -4.69 11.63 -7.47
C PHE A 7 -5.08 10.72 -8.63
N THR A 8 -4.52 10.98 -9.81
CA THR A 8 -4.58 10.06 -10.93
C THR A 8 -3.21 9.55 -11.34
N ILE A 9 -3.19 8.32 -11.86
CA ILE A 9 -2.03 7.71 -12.46
C ILE A 9 -2.34 7.37 -13.92
N PRO A 10 -1.42 7.59 -14.88
CA PRO A 10 -1.60 7.12 -16.24
C PRO A 10 -1.57 5.59 -16.25
N VAL A 11 -2.57 4.99 -16.91
CA VAL A 11 -2.60 3.55 -17.24
C VAL A 11 -2.03 3.35 -18.65
N ASP A 12 -2.42 4.25 -19.56
CA ASP A 12 -1.86 4.43 -20.89
C ASP A 12 -2.10 5.87 -21.35
N ASP A 13 -1.85 6.16 -22.63
CA ASP A 13 -1.96 7.50 -23.22
C ASP A 13 -3.37 8.10 -23.18
N GLN A 14 -4.41 7.29 -22.95
CA GLN A 14 -5.81 7.69 -23.02
C GLN A 14 -6.58 7.45 -21.73
N ARG A 15 -6.00 6.72 -20.79
CA ARG A 15 -6.71 6.27 -19.59
C ARG A 15 -5.90 6.56 -18.34
N ARG A 16 -6.62 6.99 -17.30
CA ARG A 16 -6.06 7.25 -15.98
C ARG A 16 -6.84 6.50 -14.92
N SER A 17 -6.17 6.00 -13.89
CA SER A 17 -6.81 5.39 -12.72
C SER A 17 -6.73 6.36 -11.53
N ALA A 18 -7.77 6.40 -10.71
CA ALA A 18 -7.72 7.13 -9.43
C ALA A 18 -6.93 6.36 -8.37
N GLY A 19 -6.20 7.12 -7.54
CA GLY A 19 -5.65 6.66 -6.29
C GLY A 19 -5.94 7.65 -5.16
N GLN A 20 -5.77 7.19 -3.93
CA GLN A 20 -6.01 8.00 -2.74
C GLN A 20 -4.90 7.78 -1.70
N VAL A 21 -4.48 8.85 -1.04
CA VAL A 21 -3.63 8.78 0.16
C VAL A 21 -4.53 8.39 1.34
N VAL A 22 -4.28 7.23 1.93
CA VAL A 22 -5.12 6.70 3.03
C VAL A 22 -4.39 6.66 4.36
N SER A 23 -3.07 6.80 4.38
CA SER A 23 -2.30 6.95 5.62
C SER A 23 -0.92 7.54 5.34
N GLU A 24 -0.20 7.87 6.41
CA GLU A 24 1.19 8.31 6.39
C GLU A 24 1.98 7.51 7.42
N TYR A 25 3.21 7.13 7.07
CA TYR A 25 4.15 6.49 7.96
C TYR A 25 5.53 7.12 7.80
N MET A 26 6.02 7.75 8.88
CA MET A 26 7.23 8.58 8.84
C MET A 26 7.11 9.63 7.73
N SER A 27 8.00 9.62 6.74
CA SER A 27 7.97 10.53 5.59
C SER A 27 7.41 9.90 4.31
N ALA A 28 6.75 8.75 4.44
CA ALA A 28 6.21 8.00 3.32
C ALA A 28 4.68 7.94 3.39
N LEU A 29 4.05 7.98 2.22
CA LEU A 29 2.61 7.98 2.01
C LEU A 29 2.17 6.56 1.72
N TYR A 30 1.14 6.10 2.41
CA TYR A 30 0.46 4.87 2.08
C TYR A 30 -0.74 5.19 1.19
N VAL A 31 -0.65 4.74 -0.05
CA VAL A 31 -1.65 5.01 -1.08
C VAL A 31 -2.32 3.72 -1.51
N ILE A 32 -3.58 3.85 -1.95
CA ILE A 32 -4.30 2.80 -2.67
C ILE A 32 -4.55 3.26 -4.10
N ILE A 33 -4.52 2.32 -5.04
CA ILE A 33 -4.95 2.53 -6.42
C ILE A 33 -6.28 1.79 -6.60
N LEU A 34 -7.26 2.47 -7.18
CA LEU A 34 -8.63 1.98 -7.31
C LEU A 34 -8.90 1.51 -8.74
N ASP A 35 -9.80 0.53 -8.89
CA ASP A 35 -10.36 0.13 -10.18
C ASP A 35 -11.41 1.16 -10.64
N ARG A 36 -10.92 2.37 -10.89
CA ARG A 36 -11.73 3.49 -11.35
C ARG A 36 -10.97 4.20 -12.46
N ILE A 37 -11.33 3.86 -13.68
CA ILE A 37 -10.69 4.35 -14.91
C ILE A 37 -11.47 5.55 -15.44
N PHE A 38 -10.72 6.59 -15.82
CA PHE A 38 -11.21 7.77 -16.51
C PHE A 38 -10.61 7.83 -17.91
N GLY A 39 -11.43 8.18 -18.89
CA GLY A 39 -10.99 8.48 -20.25
C GLY A 39 -10.28 9.83 -20.36
N ALA A 40 -9.63 10.08 -21.50
CA ALA A 40 -8.87 11.31 -21.73
C ALA A 40 -9.72 12.59 -21.65
N ASP A 41 -10.98 12.51 -22.06
CA ASP A 41 -11.93 13.64 -22.11
C ASP A 41 -12.77 13.78 -20.82
N GLU A 42 -12.61 12.86 -19.87
CA GLU A 42 -13.33 12.92 -18.60
C GLU A 42 -12.55 13.74 -17.58
N ASP A 43 -13.25 14.58 -16.81
CA ASP A 43 -12.67 15.27 -15.65
C ASP A 43 -12.87 14.44 -14.37
N PRO A 44 -11.82 13.82 -13.82
CA PRO A 44 -11.92 12.97 -12.64
C PRO A 44 -12.31 13.74 -11.37
N SER A 45 -12.02 15.04 -11.32
CA SER A 45 -12.28 15.88 -10.14
C SER A 45 -13.77 16.07 -9.85
N LEU A 46 -14.63 15.86 -10.86
CA LEU A 46 -16.08 15.97 -10.74
C LEU A 46 -16.75 14.71 -10.16
N ARG A 47 -15.99 13.63 -9.93
CA ARG A 47 -16.55 12.32 -9.54
C ARG A 47 -15.85 11.73 -8.31
N LEU A 48 -15.43 12.57 -7.38
CA LEU A 48 -14.67 12.17 -6.18
C LEU A 48 -15.54 11.58 -5.06
N ASP A 49 -16.84 11.89 -5.02
CA ASP A 49 -17.71 11.59 -3.88
C ASP A 49 -17.92 10.08 -3.59
N ASP A 50 -17.64 9.21 -4.56
CA ASP A 50 -17.91 7.76 -4.51
C ASP A 50 -16.63 6.90 -4.61
N LEU A 51 -15.48 7.42 -4.18
CA LEU A 51 -14.22 6.69 -4.27
C LEU A 51 -14.17 5.45 -3.35
N THR A 52 -14.84 5.49 -2.21
CA THR A 52 -14.87 4.38 -1.23
C THR A 52 -15.63 3.15 -1.72
N GLY A 53 -16.54 3.31 -2.68
CA GLY A 53 -17.24 2.21 -3.35
C GLY A 53 -16.40 1.48 -4.40
N SER A 54 -15.27 2.07 -4.82
CA SER A 54 -14.40 1.48 -5.85
C SER A 54 -13.49 0.40 -5.26
N GLU A 55 -13.24 -0.67 -6.02
CA GLU A 55 -12.39 -1.78 -5.58
C GLU A 55 -10.91 -1.35 -5.56
N PRO A 56 -10.16 -1.57 -4.47
CA PRO A 56 -8.72 -1.34 -4.45
C PRO A 56 -8.00 -2.42 -5.26
N LEU A 57 -7.24 -2.02 -6.28
CA LEU A 57 -6.41 -2.93 -7.06
C LEU A 57 -5.13 -3.32 -6.32
N PHE A 58 -4.48 -2.35 -5.69
CA PHE A 58 -3.29 -2.57 -4.86
C PHE A 58 -3.01 -1.38 -3.95
N SER A 59 -2.21 -1.61 -2.91
CA SER A 59 -1.71 -0.58 -2.01
C SER A 59 -0.18 -0.53 -2.03
N ARG A 60 0.39 0.64 -1.73
CA ARG A 60 1.83 0.81 -1.67
C ARG A 60 2.26 1.94 -0.74
N LEU A 61 3.40 1.74 -0.08
CA LEU A 61 4.14 2.81 0.59
C LEU A 61 5.06 3.50 -0.43
N ILE A 62 4.90 4.81 -0.61
CA ILE A 62 5.66 5.62 -1.58
C ILE A 62 6.19 6.90 -0.93
N PHE A 63 7.22 7.50 -1.52
CA PHE A 63 7.60 8.89 -1.22
C PHE A 63 6.87 9.85 -2.16
N ASP A 64 6.76 11.11 -1.76
CA ASP A 64 6.07 12.19 -2.48
C ASP A 64 6.67 12.51 -3.87
N SER A 65 7.85 11.97 -4.19
CA SER A 65 8.53 12.10 -5.48
C SER A 65 7.68 11.78 -6.72
N ARG A 66 6.60 10.99 -6.58
CA ARG A 66 5.67 10.66 -7.68
C ARG A 66 4.70 11.78 -8.02
N PHE A 67 4.57 12.80 -7.19
CA PHE A 67 3.62 13.90 -7.35
C PHE A 67 4.28 15.17 -7.86
N ARG A 68 5.36 15.00 -8.64
CA ARG A 68 5.97 16.09 -9.39
C ARG A 68 5.13 16.40 -10.64
N PRO A 69 5.18 17.64 -11.15
CA PRO A 69 4.48 18.00 -12.38
C PRO A 69 4.75 16.99 -13.51
N GLY A 70 3.69 16.51 -14.16
CA GLY A 70 3.77 15.56 -15.28
C GLY A 70 3.86 14.07 -14.90
N MET A 71 3.79 13.73 -13.61
CA MET A 71 3.78 12.34 -13.14
C MET A 71 2.38 11.95 -12.63
N TRP A 72 2.15 11.96 -11.31
CA TRP A 72 0.83 11.77 -10.74
C TRP A 72 0.19 13.11 -10.46
N GLU A 73 -1.05 13.28 -10.92
CA GLU A 73 -1.77 14.53 -10.85
C GLU A 73 -2.76 14.51 -9.68
N MET A 74 -2.70 15.55 -8.84
CA MET A 74 -3.67 15.76 -7.78
C MET A 74 -4.98 16.27 -8.36
N ILE A 75 -6.08 15.57 -8.07
CA ILE A 75 -7.41 15.92 -8.61
C ILE A 75 -8.40 16.39 -7.54
N GLY A 76 -8.06 16.25 -6.26
CA GLY A 76 -8.86 16.80 -5.18
C GLY A 76 -8.70 16.05 -3.86
N HIS A 77 -9.75 16.06 -3.06
CA HIS A 77 -9.78 15.46 -1.73
C HIS A 77 -11.12 14.75 -1.51
N ALA A 78 -11.08 13.57 -0.89
CA ALA A 78 -12.24 12.79 -0.51
C ALA A 78 -11.98 12.07 0.82
N ALA A 79 -13.03 11.67 1.52
CA ALA A 79 -12.89 10.88 2.74
C ALA A 79 -12.14 9.56 2.46
N ALA A 80 -11.12 9.26 3.26
CA ALA A 80 -10.33 8.04 3.16
C ALA A 80 -10.74 7.04 4.23
N ASP A 81 -11.03 5.80 3.82
CA ASP A 81 -11.28 4.68 4.74
C ASP A 81 -9.95 4.07 5.23
N SER A 82 -9.30 4.80 6.13
CA SER A 82 -7.96 4.46 6.64
C SER A 82 -7.95 3.15 7.44
N GLU A 83 -9.08 2.81 8.08
CA GLU A 83 -9.23 1.58 8.88
C GLU A 83 -9.34 0.34 8.00
N ARG A 84 -10.10 0.43 6.89
CA ARG A 84 -10.21 -0.65 5.92
C ARG A 84 -8.88 -0.94 5.22
N TYR A 85 -8.07 0.08 5.01
CA TYR A 85 -6.81 -0.01 4.26
C TYR A 85 -5.57 0.10 5.14
N LEU A 86 -5.66 -0.24 6.42
CA LEU A 86 -4.54 -0.17 7.36
C LEU A 86 -3.26 -0.76 6.74
N PRO A 87 -2.16 0.01 6.68
CA PRO A 87 -0.88 -0.50 6.22
C PRO A 87 -0.48 -1.75 7.00
N ALA A 88 -0.47 -2.89 6.33
CA ALA A 88 0.26 -4.08 6.76
C ALA A 88 1.50 -4.19 5.88
N PHE A 89 2.49 -3.34 6.13
CA PHE A 89 3.76 -3.46 5.42
C PHE A 89 4.78 -4.20 6.27
N THR A 90 5.69 -4.84 5.55
CA THR A 90 6.77 -5.61 6.13
C THR A 90 8.07 -5.03 5.62
N TYR A 91 8.95 -4.56 6.51
CA TYR A 91 10.29 -4.15 6.13
C TYR A 91 11.33 -5.05 6.80
N GLY A 92 12.39 -5.36 6.07
CA GLY A 92 13.57 -6.04 6.59
C GLY A 92 14.71 -5.03 6.73
N ALA A 93 15.24 -4.88 7.94
CA ALA A 93 16.49 -4.18 8.17
C ALA A 93 17.50 -5.19 8.70
N ALA A 94 18.72 -5.19 8.16
CA ALA A 94 19.78 -6.12 8.57
C ALA A 94 20.11 -5.98 10.08
N GLU A 95 19.89 -4.80 10.65
CA GLU A 95 20.10 -4.51 12.08
C GLU A 95 18.98 -5.02 13.01
N LEU A 96 17.83 -5.44 12.45
CA LEU A 96 16.63 -5.81 13.22
C LEU A 96 16.36 -7.32 13.26
N ASP A 97 17.33 -8.14 12.85
CA ASP A 97 17.28 -9.61 12.89
C ASP A 97 16.04 -10.21 12.22
N GLY A 98 15.56 -9.59 11.12
CA GLY A 98 14.51 -10.13 10.28
C GLY A 98 13.46 -9.13 9.78
N VAL A 99 12.26 -9.67 9.54
CA VAL A 99 11.13 -9.12 8.80
C VAL A 99 10.10 -8.61 9.81
N LYS A 100 9.91 -7.29 9.95
CA LYS A 100 8.92 -6.70 10.88
C LYS A 100 7.65 -6.28 10.15
N ILE A 101 6.52 -6.88 10.54
CA ILE A 101 5.18 -6.46 10.14
C ILE A 101 4.74 -5.35 11.10
N THR A 102 4.54 -4.13 10.59
CA THR A 102 3.95 -3.04 11.39
C THR A 102 2.54 -2.83 10.88
N ASN A 103 1.55 -3.06 11.75
CA ASN A 103 0.18 -2.61 11.54
C ASN A 103 0.03 -1.25 12.25
N SER A 104 -0.49 -0.24 11.56
CA SER A 104 -0.70 1.11 12.10
C SER A 104 -1.91 1.22 13.04
N ALA A 105 -2.71 0.16 13.22
CA ALA A 105 -3.53 0.05 14.43
C ALA A 105 -2.61 -0.17 15.63
N ALA A 106 -2.73 0.66 16.68
CA ALA A 106 -1.98 0.64 17.94
C ALA A 106 -1.29 -0.71 18.26
N PRO A 107 -0.01 -0.71 18.70
CA PRO A 107 0.86 -1.88 18.64
C PRO A 107 0.27 -3.07 19.40
N ARG A 108 -0.34 -4.00 18.69
CA ARG A 108 -0.58 -5.35 19.21
C ARG A 108 0.68 -6.16 18.94
N PHE A 109 1.54 -6.24 19.95
CA PHE A 109 2.68 -7.15 19.98
C PHE A 109 2.19 -8.60 19.93
N GLY A 110 2.05 -9.14 18.72
CA GLY A 110 1.78 -10.55 18.47
C GLY A 110 3.04 -11.24 17.97
N MET A 111 3.82 -11.83 18.88
CA MET A 111 4.91 -12.73 18.51
C MET A 111 4.31 -14.02 17.93
N ARG A 112 4.30 -14.16 16.60
CA ARG A 112 3.92 -15.43 15.97
C ARG A 112 5.10 -16.39 16.05
N GLN A 113 5.17 -17.19 17.12
CA GLN A 113 6.07 -18.33 17.16
C GLN A 113 5.68 -19.31 16.05
N ASN A 114 6.62 -19.67 15.20
CA ASN A 114 6.43 -20.64 14.12
C ASN A 114 6.40 -22.07 14.68
N PRO A 115 5.26 -22.79 14.71
CA PRO A 115 5.21 -24.16 15.19
C PRO A 115 5.46 -25.11 14.01
N SER A 116 6.66 -25.07 13.42
CA SER A 116 7.12 -26.13 12.51
C SER A 116 8.61 -26.02 12.18
N ARG A 117 9.46 -26.29 13.20
CA ARG A 117 10.72 -27.01 12.93
C ARG A 117 10.45 -28.49 13.08
N ARG A 118 9.98 -29.15 12.02
CA ARG A 118 10.14 -30.61 11.91
C ARG A 118 11.64 -30.87 11.86
N ARG A 119 12.20 -31.42 12.94
CA ARG A 119 13.54 -31.98 12.96
C ARG A 119 13.56 -33.14 11.97
N PHE A 120 14.32 -33.02 10.89
CA PHE A 120 14.72 -34.17 10.10
C PHE A 120 15.78 -34.95 10.90
N PRO A 121 15.65 -36.27 11.08
CA PRO A 121 16.71 -37.06 11.69
C PRO A 121 17.86 -37.19 10.69
N VAL A 122 19.08 -36.88 11.15
CA VAL A 122 20.32 -37.16 10.42
C VAL A 122 20.55 -38.68 10.46
N ALA A 123 20.43 -39.34 9.32
CA ALA A 123 20.80 -40.75 9.18
C ALA A 123 22.31 -40.89 9.39
N ARG A 124 22.73 -41.64 10.43
CA ARG A 124 24.13 -42.06 10.58
C ARG A 124 24.42 -43.17 9.57
N SER A 125 25.24 -42.87 8.57
CA SER A 125 25.95 -43.88 7.80
C SER A 125 27.18 -44.30 8.61
N THR A 126 27.21 -45.55 9.08
CA THR A 126 28.42 -46.16 9.60
C THR A 126 28.94 -47.12 8.54
N ARG A 127 30.07 -46.77 7.91
CA ARG A 127 30.96 -47.73 7.25
C ARG A 127 31.75 -48.47 8.33
N ARG A 128 31.58 -49.78 8.42
CA ARG A 128 32.63 -50.82 8.39
C ARG A 128 32.01 -52.17 8.70
#